data_AF-A0A938K5S0-F1
#
_entry.id   AF-A0A938K5S0-F1
#
_cell.length_a   1.000
_cell.length_b   1.000
_cell.length_c   1.000
_cell.angle_alpha   90.00
_cell.angle_beta   90.00
_cell.angle_gamma   90.00
#
_symmetry.space_group_name_H-M   'P 1'
#
loop_
_entity.id
_entity.type
_entity.pdbx_description
1 polymer ?
#
loop_
_entity_poly.entity_id
_entity_poly.type
_entity_poly.pdbx_seq_one_letter_code
_entity_poly.pdbx_strand_id
1 'polypeptide(L)'
;MVLNRRSALRRLAALFGAAPFLGREAGQAQEDPLLQPVSVMEFAPLAKRKLDPLAWDYLEDGSEDEASLRDNLTAFGRIVIRPRALIDVHKIDLSVELFGQRLEYPILLDPAGGKNCFYPDGENVAARAAAAKRAL
;
A
#
# COMPACT_ATOMS: atom_id res chain seq x y z
N MET A 1 -3.05 -17.44 11.34
CA MET A 1 -3.85 -16.20 11.55
C MET A 1 -2.97 -15.22 12.30
N VAL A 2 -2.47 -14.16 11.64
CA VAL A 2 -1.55 -13.19 12.26
C VAL A 2 -2.38 -12.10 12.95
N LEU A 3 -2.22 -11.97 14.27
CA LEU A 3 -2.89 -10.93 15.07
C LEU A 3 -2.08 -9.63 14.95
N ASN A 4 -2.67 -8.55 14.44
CA ASN A 4 -2.03 -7.23 14.32
C ASN A 4 -2.68 -6.24 15.32
N ARG A 5 -1.94 -5.22 15.76
CA ARG A 5 -2.40 -4.14 16.65
C ARG A 5 -3.74 -3.53 16.23
N ARG A 6 -3.99 -3.37 14.92
CA ARG A 6 -5.27 -2.84 14.40
C ARG A 6 -6.43 -3.82 14.61
N SER A 7 -6.23 -5.12 14.41
CA SER A 7 -7.26 -6.13 14.66
C SER A 7 -7.46 -6.37 16.16
N ALA A 8 -6.42 -6.23 16.98
CA ALA A 8 -6.51 -6.24 18.44
C ALA A 8 -7.30 -5.03 18.98
N LEU A 9 -7.00 -3.81 18.53
CA LEU A 9 -7.72 -2.59 18.94
C LEU A 9 -9.19 -2.61 18.52
N ARG A 10 -9.50 -3.13 17.33
CA ARG A 10 -10.89 -3.26 16.85
C ARG A 10 -11.67 -4.33 17.61
N ARG A 11 -11.05 -5.46 17.96
CA ARG A 11 -11.67 -6.48 18.85
C ARG A 11 -11.90 -5.95 20.25
N LEU A 12 -10.97 -5.16 20.77
CA LEU A 12 -11.13 -4.47 22.05
C LEU A 12 -12.31 -3.48 22.00
N ALA A 13 -12.41 -2.68 20.93
CA ALA A 13 -13.53 -1.76 20.73
C ALA A 13 -14.89 -2.50 20.59
N ALA A 14 -14.92 -3.65 19.90
CA ALA A 14 -16.11 -4.49 19.80
C ALA A 14 -16.55 -5.08 21.16
N LEU A 15 -15.59 -5.36 22.06
CA LEU A 15 -15.87 -5.79 23.44
C LEU A 15 -16.61 -4.70 24.24
N PHE A 16 -16.27 -3.43 24.02
CA PHE A 16 -16.95 -2.28 24.63
C PHE A 16 -18.27 -1.91 23.93
N GLY A 17 -18.41 -2.21 22.63
CA GLY A 17 -19.65 -2.06 21.88
C GLY A 17 -20.75 -3.06 22.25
N ALA A 18 -20.43 -4.10 23.02
CA ALA A 18 -21.40 -5.06 23.56
C ALA A 18 -22.07 -4.61 24.87
N ALA A 19 -21.73 -3.42 25.39
CA ALA A 19 -22.41 -2.85 26.54
C ALA A 19 -23.85 -2.43 26.14
N PRO A 20 -24.91 -2.96 26.78
CA PRO A 20 -26.30 -2.75 26.38
C PRO A 20 -26.82 -1.31 26.58
N PHE A 21 -25.96 -0.38 27.03
CA PHE A 21 -26.30 1.00 27.35
C PHE A 21 -25.71 2.05 26.37
N LEU A 22 -24.82 1.66 25.45
CA LEU A 22 -24.33 2.55 24.40
C LEU A 22 -25.06 2.24 23.08
N GLY A 23 -25.76 3.24 22.56
CA GLY A 23 -26.67 3.14 21.43
C GLY A 23 -26.13 2.34 20.25
N ARG A 24 -27.00 1.46 19.75
CA ARG A 24 -26.86 0.65 18.54
C ARG A 24 -26.92 1.57 17.30
N GLU A 25 -25.86 2.34 17.08
CA GLU A 25 -25.59 3.13 15.87
C GLU A 25 -24.24 2.71 15.26
N ALA A 26 -23.74 1.52 15.56
CA ALA A 26 -22.66 0.91 14.78
C ALA A 26 -23.30 0.28 13.54
N GLY A 27 -23.61 1.11 12.54
CA GLY A 27 -23.76 0.62 11.18
C GLY A 27 -22.61 -0.31 10.89
N GLN A 28 -22.91 -1.52 10.40
CA GLN A 28 -21.89 -2.46 9.95
C GLN A 28 -21.07 -1.75 8.89
N ALA A 29 -19.94 -1.15 9.29
CA ALA A 29 -18.96 -0.62 8.37
C ALA A 29 -18.46 -1.86 7.61
N GLN A 30 -19.08 -2.12 6.46
CA GLN A 30 -18.65 -3.10 5.49
C GLN A 30 -17.15 -2.90 5.33
N GLU A 31 -16.35 -3.86 5.80
CA GLU A 31 -14.89 -3.74 5.77
C GLU A 31 -14.48 -3.49 4.33
N ASP A 32 -13.92 -2.31 4.02
CA ASP A 32 -13.33 -2.09 2.71
C ASP A 32 -12.15 -3.06 2.58
N PRO A 33 -12.22 -4.08 1.70
CA PRO A 33 -11.17 -5.08 1.57
C PRO A 33 -9.83 -4.44 1.16
N LEU A 34 -9.86 -3.24 0.58
CA LEU A 34 -8.67 -2.48 0.20
C LEU A 34 -7.88 -1.94 1.40
N LEU A 35 -8.49 -1.88 2.59
CA LEU A 35 -7.84 -1.42 3.83
C LEU A 35 -7.33 -2.56 4.72
N GLN A 36 -7.46 -3.82 4.27
CA GLN A 36 -6.98 -4.99 5.01
C GLN A 36 -5.44 -5.16 4.95
N PRO A 37 -4.75 -4.94 3.81
CA PRO A 37 -3.29 -5.04 3.72
C PRO A 37 -2.55 -4.14 4.70
N VAL A 38 -1.56 -4.70 5.40
CA VAL A 38 -0.71 -3.93 6.34
C VAL A 38 0.57 -3.45 5.65
N SER A 39 1.11 -4.28 4.76
CA SER A 39 2.26 -3.97 3.89
C SER A 39 1.84 -3.88 2.43
N VAL A 40 2.58 -3.10 1.64
CA VAL A 40 2.41 -3.05 0.18
C VAL A 40 2.60 -4.45 -0.45
N MET A 41 3.47 -5.28 0.14
CA MET A 41 3.74 -6.65 -0.34
C MET A 41 2.52 -7.58 -0.25
N GLU A 42 1.50 -7.22 0.53
CA GLU A 42 0.28 -8.03 0.65
C GLU A 42 -0.70 -7.81 -0.51
N PHE A 43 -0.51 -6.78 -1.36
CA PHE A 43 -1.35 -6.57 -2.53
C PHE A 43 -1.12 -7.61 -3.63
N ALA A 44 0.12 -8.06 -3.85
CA ALA A 44 0.46 -9.09 -4.84
C ALA A 44 -0.37 -10.38 -4.69
N PRO A 45 -0.41 -11.07 -3.52
CA PRO A 45 -1.22 -12.27 -3.36
C PRO A 45 -2.74 -12.00 -3.40
N LEU A 46 -3.19 -10.76 -3.16
CA LEU A 46 -4.60 -10.38 -3.35
C LEU A 46 -4.93 -10.20 -4.84
N ALA A 47 -4.04 -9.60 -5.61
CA ALA A 47 -4.17 -9.41 -7.05
C ALA A 47 -4.12 -10.76 -7.79
N LYS A 48 -3.18 -11.65 -7.44
CA LYS A 48 -3.06 -13.01 -8.02
C LYS A 48 -4.35 -13.83 -7.92
N ARG A 49 -5.16 -13.60 -6.88
CA ARG A 49 -6.46 -14.28 -6.69
C ARG A 49 -7.59 -13.73 -7.56
N LYS A 50 -7.40 -12.55 -8.16
CA LYS A 50 -8.42 -11.82 -8.94
C LYS A 50 -8.10 -11.74 -10.42
N LEU A 51 -6.82 -11.73 -10.78
CA LEU A 51 -6.36 -11.62 -12.15
C LEU A 51 -6.39 -12.97 -12.87
N ASP A 52 -6.62 -12.91 -14.18
CA ASP A 52 -6.38 -14.05 -15.07
C ASP A 52 -4.89 -14.44 -15.02
N PRO A 53 -4.52 -15.73 -15.12
CA PRO A 53 -3.13 -16.16 -15.07
C PRO A 53 -2.21 -15.42 -16.05
N LEU A 54 -2.64 -15.17 -17.29
CA LEU A 54 -1.82 -14.49 -18.28
C LEU A 54 -1.57 -13.03 -17.90
N ALA A 55 -2.59 -12.36 -17.35
CA ALA A 55 -2.45 -10.99 -16.86
C ALA A 55 -1.58 -10.93 -15.59
N TRP A 56 -1.64 -11.95 -14.74
CA TRP A 56 -0.78 -12.05 -13.57
C TRP A 56 0.69 -12.23 -13.96
N ASP A 57 0.98 -13.18 -14.86
CA ASP A 57 2.34 -13.46 -15.32
C ASP A 57 2.95 -12.22 -16.01
N TYR A 58 2.16 -11.49 -16.81
CA TYR A 58 2.61 -10.22 -17.41
C TYR A 58 2.95 -9.13 -16.39
N LEU A 59 2.29 -9.12 -15.22
CA LEU A 59 2.49 -8.12 -14.18
C LEU A 59 3.67 -8.42 -13.27
N GLU A 60 3.81 -9.67 -12.85
CA GLU A 60 4.74 -10.07 -11.78
C GLU A 60 6.11 -10.52 -12.31
N ASP A 61 6.17 -11.08 -13.53
CA ASP A 61 7.36 -11.77 -14.01
C ASP A 61 8.47 -10.82 -14.50
N GLY A 62 9.71 -11.30 -14.36
CA GLY A 62 10.92 -10.66 -14.86
C GLY A 62 11.50 -11.32 -16.11
N SER A 63 12.71 -10.92 -16.48
CA SER A 63 13.45 -11.51 -17.61
C SER A 63 14.16 -12.81 -17.22
N GLU A 64 14.18 -13.77 -18.15
CA GLU A 64 14.93 -15.04 -18.06
C GLU A 64 14.64 -15.82 -16.78
N ASP A 65 15.64 -16.01 -15.92
CA ASP A 65 15.54 -16.73 -14.66
C ASP A 65 15.18 -15.80 -13.48
N GLU A 66 14.87 -14.53 -13.76
CA GLU A 66 14.48 -13.48 -12.81
C GLU A 66 15.53 -13.17 -11.73
N ALA A 67 16.80 -13.47 -11.98
CA ALA A 67 17.87 -13.18 -11.02
C ALA A 67 17.90 -11.69 -10.61
N SER A 68 17.74 -10.79 -11.57
CA SER A 68 17.71 -9.34 -11.34
C SER A 68 16.50 -8.89 -10.52
N LEU A 69 15.32 -9.50 -10.73
CA LEU A 69 14.12 -9.20 -9.97
C LEU A 69 14.30 -9.56 -8.49
N ARG A 70 14.86 -10.74 -8.21
CA ARG A 70 15.18 -11.18 -6.84
C ARG A 70 16.28 -10.32 -6.21
N ASP A 71 17.30 -9.92 -6.98
CA ASP A 71 18.36 -9.06 -6.47
C ASP A 71 17.82 -7.68 -6.06
N ASN A 72 16.95 -7.07 -6.86
CA ASN A 72 16.30 -5.78 -6.54
C ASN A 72 15.62 -5.79 -5.15
N LEU A 73 14.90 -6.86 -4.82
CA LEU A 73 14.23 -6.99 -3.51
C LEU A 73 15.24 -7.22 -2.39
N THR A 74 16.22 -8.09 -2.59
CA THR A 74 17.19 -8.45 -1.54
C THR A 74 18.25 -7.36 -1.30
N ALA A 75 18.50 -6.49 -2.29
CA ALA A 75 19.46 -5.41 -2.22
C ALA A 75 19.16 -4.43 -1.07
N PHE A 76 17.89 -4.13 -0.82
CA PHE A 76 17.49 -3.27 0.30
C PHE A 76 17.84 -3.86 1.67
N GLY A 77 17.90 -5.19 1.80
CA GLY A 77 18.33 -5.87 3.03
C GLY A 77 19.81 -5.65 3.37
N ARG A 78 20.62 -5.19 2.41
CA ARG A 78 22.02 -4.82 2.61
C ARG A 78 22.16 -3.43 3.25
N ILE A 79 21.10 -2.63 3.28
CA ILE A 79 21.08 -1.27 3.79
C ILE A 79 20.38 -1.24 5.15
N VAL A 80 21.06 -0.72 6.18
CA VAL A 80 20.49 -0.60 7.53
C VAL A 80 20.28 0.87 7.86
N ILE A 81 19.07 1.21 8.30
CA ILE A 81 18.76 2.53 8.84
C ILE A 81 19.39 2.63 10.24
N ARG A 82 20.35 3.52 10.43
CA ARG A 82 20.95 3.80 11.74
C ARG A 82 19.97 4.59 12.61
N PRO A 83 19.42 4.04 13.70
CA PRO A 83 18.57 4.80 14.60
C PRO A 83 19.37 5.92 15.26
N ARG A 84 18.77 7.11 15.37
CA ARG A 84 19.36 8.25 16.09
C ARG A 84 18.48 8.57 17.29
N ALA A 85 19.05 8.50 18.49
CA ALA A 85 18.34 8.78 19.73
C ALA A 85 18.32 10.29 20.03
N LEU A 86 17.29 10.73 20.76
CA LEU A 86 17.12 12.11 21.23
C LEU A 86 17.09 13.18 20.12
N ILE A 87 16.68 12.79 18.91
CA ILE A 87 16.40 13.73 17.83
C ILE A 87 14.92 14.12 17.93
N ASP A 88 14.66 15.43 17.97
CA ASP A 88 13.28 15.91 17.85
C ASP A 88 12.76 15.63 16.44
N VAL A 89 11.71 14.81 16.39
CA VAL A 89 11.01 14.39 15.17
C VAL A 89 9.53 14.75 15.24
N HIS A 90 9.15 15.70 16.09
CA HIS A 90 7.75 16.11 16.26
C HIS A 90 7.14 16.63 14.95
N LYS A 91 7.94 17.23 14.07
CA LYS A 91 7.53 17.63 12.71
C LYS A 91 8.51 17.07 11.69
N ILE A 92 8.02 16.25 10.77
CA ILE A 92 8.78 15.72 9.65
C ILE A 92 8.19 16.33 8.37
N ASP A 93 9.02 17.01 7.60
CA ASP A 93 8.68 17.47 6.26
C ASP A 93 9.17 16.44 5.24
N LEU A 94 8.25 15.84 4.50
CA LEU A 94 8.57 14.90 3.42
C LEU A 94 8.67 15.60 2.06
N SER A 95 8.33 16.88 1.99
CA SER A 95 8.26 17.58 0.72
C SER A 95 9.63 17.74 0.07
N VAL A 96 9.62 17.69 -1.26
CA VAL A 96 10.83 17.83 -2.08
C VAL A 96 10.54 18.76 -3.26
N GLU A 97 11.57 19.43 -3.75
CA GLU A 97 11.49 20.18 -5.01
C GLU A 97 12.12 19.34 -6.13
N LEU A 98 11.34 19.07 -7.17
CA LEU A 98 11.74 18.27 -8.31
C LEU A 98 11.36 19.00 -9.60
N PHE A 99 12.34 19.36 -10.43
CA PHE A 99 12.14 20.10 -11.69
C PHE A 99 11.31 21.40 -11.54
N GLY A 100 11.50 22.14 -10.44
CA GLY A 100 10.76 23.38 -10.14
C GLY A 100 9.32 23.16 -9.63
N GLN A 101 8.93 21.90 -9.37
CA GLN A 101 7.65 21.56 -8.74
C GLN A 101 7.87 21.10 -7.30
N ARG A 102 7.01 21.56 -6.39
CA ARG A 102 7.01 21.09 -4.99
C ARG A 102 6.10 19.87 -4.86
N LEU A 103 6.68 18.73 -4.48
CA LEU A 103 5.97 17.50 -4.17
C LEU A 103 5.77 17.37 -2.66
N GLU A 104 4.67 16.78 -2.21
CA GLU A 104 4.38 16.61 -0.77
C GLU A 104 5.21 15.50 -0.13
N TYR A 105 5.67 14.54 -0.92
CA TYR A 105 6.50 13.41 -0.51
C TYR A 105 7.30 12.86 -1.72
N PRO A 106 8.41 12.14 -1.50
CA PRO A 106 9.31 11.70 -2.58
C PRO A 106 8.91 10.32 -3.13
N ILE A 107 7.61 10.13 -3.43
CA ILE A 107 7.08 8.88 -3.99
C ILE A 107 6.28 9.23 -5.24
N LEU A 108 6.62 8.58 -6.35
CA LEU A 108 6.10 8.85 -7.69
C LEU A 108 5.34 7.64 -8.21
N LEU A 109 4.41 7.86 -9.13
CA LEU A 109 3.78 6.79 -9.89
C LEU A 109 4.71 6.38 -11.04
N ASP A 110 5.09 5.11 -11.06
CA ASP A 110 5.91 4.57 -12.15
C ASP A 110 5.16 4.58 -13.50
N PRO A 111 5.83 4.95 -14.62
CA PRO A 111 5.25 4.96 -15.96
C PRO A 111 5.06 3.57 -16.57
N ALA A 112 4.50 2.62 -15.82
CA ALA A 112 4.18 1.28 -16.33
C ALA A 112 2.98 1.32 -17.32
N GLY A 113 3.12 0.71 -18.49
CA GLY A 113 2.01 0.49 -19.43
C GLY A 113 1.14 -0.71 -19.08
N GLY A 114 0.07 -0.93 -19.85
CA GLY A 114 -0.71 -2.18 -19.81
C GLY A 114 -1.65 -2.33 -18.62
N LYS A 115 -1.98 -1.24 -17.92
CA LYS A 115 -2.84 -1.28 -16.72
C LYS A 115 -4.27 -1.74 -17.04
N ASN A 116 -4.73 -1.53 -18.27
CA ASN A 116 -5.99 -2.08 -18.78
C ASN A 116 -6.07 -3.62 -18.76
N CYS A 117 -4.93 -4.32 -18.75
CA CYS A 117 -4.91 -5.78 -18.60
C CYS A 117 -5.34 -6.24 -17.19
N PHE A 118 -5.26 -5.35 -16.20
CA PHE A 118 -5.51 -5.68 -14.79
C PHE A 118 -6.83 -5.10 -14.27
N TYR A 119 -7.26 -3.97 -14.85
CA TYR A 119 -8.48 -3.28 -14.47
C TYR A 119 -9.00 -2.42 -15.63
N PRO A 120 -10.31 -2.38 -15.91
CA PRO A 120 -10.87 -1.52 -16.95
C PRO A 120 -10.52 -0.04 -16.74
N ASP A 121 -10.08 0.66 -17.78
CA ASP A 121 -9.59 2.04 -17.72
C ASP A 121 -8.41 2.23 -16.74
N GLY A 122 -7.55 1.22 -16.61
CA GLY A 122 -6.51 1.13 -15.58
C GLY A 122 -5.57 2.33 -15.55
N GLU A 123 -5.18 2.87 -16.71
CA GLU A 123 -4.33 4.07 -16.79
C GLU A 123 -5.06 5.31 -16.25
N ASN A 124 -6.33 5.50 -16.63
CA ASN A 124 -7.13 6.62 -16.16
C ASN A 124 -7.39 6.51 -14.65
N VAL A 125 -7.62 5.31 -14.14
CA VAL A 125 -7.80 5.05 -12.71
C VAL A 125 -6.52 5.37 -11.95
N ALA A 126 -5.36 4.92 -12.43
CA ALA A 126 -4.07 5.21 -11.82
C ALA A 126 -3.75 6.72 -11.83
N ALA A 127 -4.01 7.42 -12.94
CA ALA A 127 -3.82 8.86 -13.05
C ALA A 127 -4.73 9.63 -12.08
N ARG A 128 -6.01 9.23 -11.97
CA ARG A 128 -6.94 9.82 -10.99
C ARG A 128 -6.47 9.58 -9.55
N ALA A 129 -5.97 8.38 -9.24
CA ALA A 129 -5.44 8.06 -7.92
C ALA A 129 -4.19 8.89 -7.59
N ALA A 130 -3.25 9.02 -8.54
CA ALA A 130 -2.07 9.87 -8.40
C ALA A 130 -2.45 11.33 -8.15
N ALA A 131 -3.34 11.89 -8.96
CA ALA A 131 -3.86 13.25 -8.79
C ALA A 131 -4.54 13.45 -7.42
N ALA A 132 -5.38 12.49 -6.99
CA ALA A 132 -6.05 12.54 -5.69
C ALA A 132 -5.08 12.44 -4.50
N LYS A 133 -3.89 11.85 -4.70
CA LYS A 133 -2.84 11.75 -3.68
C LYS A 133 -1.73 12.78 -3.83
N ARG A 134 -1.76 13.62 -4.88
CA ARG A 134 -0.68 14.57 -5.23
C ARG A 134 0.66 13.86 -5.44
N ALA A 135 0.60 12.63 -5.93
CA ALA A 135 1.76 11.95 -6.50
C ALA A 135 1.94 12.42 -7.94
N LEU A 136 3.19 12.66 -8.34
CA LEU A 136 3.55 12.90 -9.73
C LEU A 136 3.71 11.57 -10.47
#